data_AF-A0A3A9UYY4-F1
#
_entry.id   AF-A0A3A9UYY4-F1
#
_cell.length_a   1.000
_cell.length_b   1.000
_cell.length_c   1.000
_cell.angle_alpha   90.00
_cell.angle_beta   90.00
_cell.angle_gamma   90.00
#
_symmetry.space_group_name_H-M   'P 1'
#
loop_
_entity.id
_entity.type
_entity.pdbx_description
1 polymer ?
#
loop_
_entity_poly.entity_id
_entity_poly.type
_entity_poly.pdbx_seq_one_letter_code
_entity_poly.pdbx_strand_id
1 'polypeptide(L)'
;MSKPSRFKLSLLASAALAFSISSTTANASVLLSGWEGSTESRYGNLAMNSNDDGSSGPIVFNTFEALGFDNGVNFFGTSYDRFFINNNGNITFNGPVGTFTPDAFPNNEQPMIAPFWGDVDTRCGDCGGVFIGSPNEDTLVVTWNDVGYYDQNSNPTNTFQLVLIDREDTGAGNFDVEFRYEDIGWTSGEASSGVPAQAGYDAGDGENFFTVPGSQTAAIADIDESNSNTGTPGIWKFAIRDGVLPGENPENPILPIVNPETPTDYEFEFSIDDPDELVFIDPDVAVGYDYIVNSGPNIASVLLPEGYDDNLFDLFLWDDGLMDWLDTGTDIAGGVEYDFTSPVDRFRIMGIDVSNMLEPTPDAFVTGLTFDGSGVINMNQNAVTVFVPDPTQVPAPSTLFLMLGALFSTFLLRKRK
;
A
#
# COMPACT_ATOMS: atom_id res chain seq x y z
N MET A 1 75.35 10.52 -50.99
CA MET A 1 74.15 10.08 -51.75
C MET A 1 73.33 9.16 -50.86
N SER A 2 72.02 9.41 -50.76
CA SER A 2 71.14 8.93 -49.68
C SER A 2 70.50 7.57 -49.92
N LYS A 3 70.07 6.94 -48.80
CA LYS A 3 68.95 5.98 -48.54
C LYS A 3 69.41 4.63 -47.94
N PRO A 4 68.56 3.91 -47.17
CA PRO A 4 67.80 4.31 -45.98
C PRO A 4 67.77 3.19 -44.89
N SER A 5 66.86 3.31 -43.91
CA SER A 5 66.31 2.24 -43.05
C SER A 5 67.09 1.87 -41.77
N ARG A 6 66.48 2.09 -40.58
CA ARG A 6 65.51 1.20 -39.92
C ARG A 6 64.84 1.93 -38.74
N PHE A 7 63.53 2.13 -38.84
CA PHE A 7 62.66 2.47 -37.71
C PHE A 7 62.65 1.28 -36.73
N LYS A 8 62.92 1.53 -35.45
CA LYS A 8 62.62 0.56 -34.37
C LYS A 8 61.18 0.80 -33.94
N LEU A 9 60.33 -0.21 -34.15
CA LEU A 9 58.97 -0.27 -33.64
C LEU A 9 59.05 -0.54 -32.13
N SER A 10 58.81 0.48 -31.30
CA SER A 10 58.59 0.28 -29.86
C SER A 10 57.13 -0.07 -29.63
N LEU A 11 56.90 -1.30 -29.18
CA LEU A 11 55.61 -1.86 -28.78
C LEU A 11 55.11 -1.09 -27.55
N LEU A 12 54.14 -0.19 -27.72
CA LEU A 12 53.38 0.39 -26.60
C LEU A 12 52.24 -0.57 -26.26
N ALA A 13 52.45 -1.37 -25.22
CA ALA A 13 51.39 -2.16 -24.60
C ALA A 13 50.34 -1.21 -24.03
N SER A 14 49.16 -1.16 -24.66
CA SER A 14 47.99 -0.52 -24.09
C SER A 14 47.43 -1.46 -23.01
N ALA A 15 47.70 -1.14 -21.75
CA ALA A 15 46.98 -1.74 -20.64
C ALA A 15 45.54 -1.21 -20.67
N ALA A 16 44.61 -2.01 -21.20
CA ALA A 16 43.19 -1.75 -21.07
C ALA A 16 42.84 -1.94 -19.58
N LEU A 17 42.64 -0.83 -18.88
CA LEU A 17 42.11 -0.83 -17.52
C LEU A 17 40.63 -1.21 -17.64
N ALA A 18 40.29 -2.47 -17.35
CA ALA A 18 38.92 -2.90 -17.23
C ALA A 18 38.33 -2.24 -15.98
N PHE A 19 37.59 -1.14 -16.16
CA PHE A 19 36.67 -0.65 -15.15
C PHE A 19 35.53 -1.68 -15.07
N SER A 20 35.56 -2.51 -14.03
CA SER A 20 34.35 -3.18 -13.56
C SER A 20 33.40 -2.09 -13.07
N ILE A 21 32.52 -1.63 -13.94
CA ILE A 21 31.33 -0.89 -13.53
C ILE A 21 30.49 -1.94 -12.81
N SER A 22 30.63 -1.99 -11.48
CA SER A 22 29.63 -2.63 -10.65
C SER A 22 28.41 -1.72 -10.80
N SER A 23 27.46 -2.12 -11.63
CA SER A 23 26.16 -1.49 -11.67
C SER A 23 25.47 -1.81 -10.34
N THR A 24 25.72 -1.00 -9.32
CA THR A 24 24.79 -0.86 -8.21
C THR A 24 23.50 -0.33 -8.83
N THR A 25 22.50 -1.18 -8.99
CA THR A 25 21.13 -0.73 -9.16
C THR A 25 20.79 0.02 -7.89
N ALA A 26 20.94 1.36 -7.91
CA ALA A 26 20.32 2.18 -6.90
C ALA A 26 18.81 1.99 -7.08
N ASN A 27 18.13 1.45 -6.08
CA ASN A 27 16.68 1.54 -6.05
C ASN A 27 16.31 3.01 -6.12
N ALA A 28 15.33 3.36 -6.94
CA ALA A 28 14.80 4.72 -6.94
C ALA A 28 14.26 5.00 -5.54
N SER A 29 14.61 6.17 -4.97
CA SER A 29 14.08 6.60 -3.68
C SER A 29 12.55 6.57 -3.72
N VAL A 30 11.92 6.06 -2.66
CA VAL A 30 10.47 6.05 -2.51
C VAL A 30 9.93 7.41 -2.02
N LEU A 31 10.81 8.35 -1.66
CA LEU A 31 10.40 9.67 -1.18
C LEU A 31 9.96 10.58 -2.32
N LEU A 32 8.95 11.39 -2.02
CA LEU A 32 8.59 12.51 -2.86
C LEU A 32 9.63 13.61 -2.67
N SER A 33 10.21 14.14 -3.75
CA SER A 33 11.14 15.27 -3.69
C SER A 33 11.24 16.05 -5.01
N GLY A 34 11.88 17.21 -4.97
CA GLY A 34 12.33 17.92 -6.18
C GLY A 34 11.24 18.70 -6.94
N TRP A 35 10.11 18.99 -6.31
CA TRP A 35 9.06 19.83 -6.88
C TRP A 35 9.43 21.32 -6.88
N GLU A 36 8.72 22.11 -7.67
CA GLU A 36 8.90 23.56 -7.71
C GLU A 36 8.60 24.19 -6.34
N GLY A 37 9.53 25.01 -5.82
CA GLY A 37 9.42 25.57 -4.47
C GLY A 37 9.97 24.67 -3.36
N SER A 38 10.41 23.45 -3.68
CA SER A 38 11.30 22.71 -2.80
C SER A 38 12.65 23.42 -2.76
N THR A 39 13.08 23.87 -1.58
CA THR A 39 14.32 24.64 -1.42
C THR A 39 15.56 23.75 -1.65
N GLU A 40 16.76 24.15 -1.24
CA GLU A 40 17.96 23.29 -1.30
C GLU A 40 17.75 21.91 -0.65
N SER A 41 16.79 21.78 0.29
CA SER A 41 16.41 20.51 0.90
C SER A 41 15.71 19.53 -0.07
N ARG A 42 15.13 20.01 -1.18
CA ARG A 42 14.25 19.25 -2.09
C ARG A 42 12.93 18.75 -1.48
N TYR A 43 12.61 19.11 -0.24
CA TYR A 43 11.39 18.69 0.48
C TYR A 43 10.47 19.84 0.91
N GLY A 44 10.73 21.07 0.43
CA GLY A 44 9.92 22.25 0.76
C GLY A 44 10.61 23.22 1.73
N ASN A 45 9.81 23.84 2.59
CA ASN A 45 10.24 24.81 3.59
C ASN A 45 10.52 24.13 4.93
N LEU A 46 11.39 24.73 5.75
CA LEU A 46 11.62 24.27 7.11
C LEU A 46 10.34 24.44 7.95
N ALA A 47 9.86 23.36 8.56
CA ALA A 47 8.64 23.36 9.38
C ALA A 47 8.87 23.99 10.77
N MET A 48 10.05 23.78 11.34
CA MET A 48 10.47 24.32 12.64
C MET A 48 12.00 24.36 12.76
N ASN A 49 12.54 25.22 13.62
CA ASN A 49 13.98 25.20 13.92
C ASN A 49 14.37 23.92 14.65
N SER A 50 15.64 23.50 14.54
CA SER A 50 16.20 22.36 15.27
C SER A 50 15.83 22.40 16.77
N ASN A 51 15.29 21.29 17.25
CA ASN A 51 14.83 21.12 18.61
C ASN A 51 14.72 19.62 18.97
N ASP A 52 14.08 19.33 20.09
CA ASP A 52 13.95 18.01 20.71
C ASP A 52 12.46 17.62 20.76
N ASP A 53 11.73 18.14 21.75
CA ASP A 53 10.30 17.83 21.96
C ASP A 53 9.35 18.94 21.51
N GLY A 54 9.83 19.83 20.65
CA GLY A 54 9.06 20.96 20.15
C GLY A 54 8.14 20.58 19.00
N SER A 55 7.20 21.46 18.73
CA SER A 55 6.31 21.39 17.56
C SER A 55 6.29 22.72 16.82
N SER A 56 5.80 22.69 15.58
CA SER A 56 5.48 23.90 14.83
C SER A 56 4.39 24.73 15.52
N GLY A 57 4.20 25.97 15.05
CA GLY A 57 2.92 26.67 15.28
C GLY A 57 1.75 25.98 14.55
N PRO A 58 0.50 26.42 14.76
CA PRO A 58 -0.63 25.89 14.02
C PRO A 58 -0.50 26.18 12.52
N ILE A 59 -0.67 25.16 11.70
CA ILE A 59 -0.66 25.24 10.24
C ILE A 59 -2.08 25.02 9.76
N VAL A 60 -2.68 26.03 9.14
CA VAL A 60 -4.05 25.92 8.58
C VAL A 60 -3.94 25.35 7.18
N PHE A 61 -4.73 24.31 6.86
CA PHE A 61 -4.66 23.59 5.58
C PHE A 61 -4.78 24.52 4.36
N ASN A 62 -5.69 25.50 4.42
CA ASN A 62 -5.92 26.50 3.37
C ASN A 62 -4.86 27.63 3.30
N THR A 63 -3.78 27.57 4.08
CA THR A 63 -2.73 28.61 4.07
C THR A 63 -1.88 28.55 2.79
N PHE A 64 -1.77 27.36 2.20
CA PHE A 64 -1.06 27.20 0.94
C PHE A 64 -2.08 27.47 -0.18
N GLU A 65 -1.99 28.63 -0.83
CA GLU A 65 -2.97 29.07 -1.85
C GLU A 65 -3.18 28.08 -3.02
N ALA A 66 -2.31 27.09 -3.15
CA ALA A 66 -2.39 26.04 -4.16
C ALA A 66 -2.89 24.69 -3.61
N LEU A 67 -3.09 24.51 -2.30
CA LEU A 67 -3.54 23.24 -1.74
C LEU A 67 -5.07 23.13 -1.76
N GLY A 68 -5.59 22.01 -2.29
CA GLY A 68 -7.00 21.68 -2.43
C GLY A 68 -7.75 21.37 -1.13
N PHE A 69 -7.07 21.41 0.02
CA PHE A 69 -7.67 21.17 1.35
C PHE A 69 -8.55 22.34 1.85
N ASP A 70 -9.41 22.89 1.01
CA ASP A 70 -10.25 24.07 1.30
C ASP A 70 -11.22 23.82 2.46
N ASN A 71 -11.66 22.57 2.64
CA ASN A 71 -12.53 22.14 3.74
C ASN A 71 -11.75 21.60 4.96
N GLY A 72 -10.42 21.66 4.94
CA GLY A 72 -9.58 20.94 5.90
C GLY A 72 -9.68 19.43 5.71
N VAL A 73 -9.51 18.67 6.79
CA VAL A 73 -9.62 17.21 6.80
C VAL A 73 -10.71 16.75 7.76
N ASN A 74 -11.45 15.70 7.40
CA ASN A 74 -12.41 15.01 8.25
C ASN A 74 -11.77 13.72 8.78
N PHE A 75 -11.20 13.80 9.98
CA PHE A 75 -10.52 12.69 10.62
C PHE A 75 -11.46 12.04 11.64
N PHE A 76 -12.05 10.92 11.23
CA PHE A 76 -13.01 10.12 12.02
C PHE A 76 -14.20 10.90 12.59
N GLY A 77 -14.89 11.63 11.71
CA GLY A 77 -16.10 12.40 12.01
C GLY A 77 -15.82 13.77 12.59
N THR A 78 -14.56 14.08 12.89
CA THR A 78 -14.12 15.38 13.39
C THR A 78 -13.39 16.15 12.30
N SER A 79 -13.94 17.32 11.95
CA SER A 79 -13.30 18.21 10.98
C SER A 79 -12.21 19.07 11.62
N TYR A 80 -11.03 19.08 11.00
CA TYR A 80 -9.88 19.89 11.39
C TYR A 80 -9.46 20.80 10.25
N ASP A 81 -9.37 22.10 10.54
CA ASP A 81 -8.86 23.12 9.61
C ASP A 81 -7.36 23.34 9.76
N ARG A 82 -6.74 22.75 10.78
CA ARG A 82 -5.33 22.93 11.10
C ARG A 82 -4.70 21.69 11.74
N PHE A 83 -3.38 21.67 11.72
CA PHE A 83 -2.55 20.66 12.37
C PHE A 83 -1.25 21.28 12.91
N PHE A 84 -0.51 20.50 13.68
CA PHE A 84 0.81 20.85 14.23
C PHE A 84 1.78 19.73 13.85
N ILE A 85 2.95 20.09 13.34
CA ILE A 85 4.02 19.12 13.08
C ILE A 85 4.85 19.00 14.35
N ASN A 86 5.08 17.76 14.79
CA ASN A 86 5.92 17.45 15.94
C ASN A 86 7.32 17.03 15.48
N ASN A 87 8.37 17.51 16.16
CA ASN A 87 9.72 17.05 15.90
C ASN A 87 9.85 15.53 16.08
N ASN A 88 9.12 14.97 17.04
CA ASN A 88 9.05 13.55 17.38
C ASN A 88 8.29 12.68 16.34
N GLY A 89 8.15 13.13 15.09
CA GLY A 89 7.73 12.26 13.97
C GLY A 89 6.23 12.00 13.82
N ASN A 90 5.40 12.93 14.29
CA ASN A 90 3.95 12.89 14.13
C ASN A 90 3.36 14.27 13.76
N ILE A 91 2.12 14.27 13.29
CA ILE A 91 1.26 15.46 13.30
C ILE A 91 0.10 15.26 14.26
N THR A 92 -0.40 16.37 14.80
CA THR A 92 -1.51 16.39 15.75
C THR A 92 -2.49 17.50 15.42
N PHE A 93 -3.73 17.37 15.89
CA PHE A 93 -4.80 18.28 15.49
C PHE A 93 -5.29 19.22 16.62
N ASN A 94 -5.32 18.74 17.87
CA ASN A 94 -5.81 19.53 19.01
C ASN A 94 -4.78 20.52 19.58
N GLY A 95 -3.49 20.28 19.36
CA GLY A 95 -2.40 21.09 19.92
C GLY A 95 -1.05 20.38 19.82
N PRO A 96 0.05 21.08 20.14
CA PRO A 96 1.39 20.51 20.14
C PRO A 96 1.56 19.47 21.26
N VAL A 97 2.37 18.44 20.99
CA VAL A 97 2.68 17.34 21.93
C VAL A 97 4.18 17.32 22.17
N GLY A 98 4.59 17.30 23.45
CA GLY A 98 6.00 17.19 23.85
C GLY A 98 6.38 15.85 24.47
N THR A 99 5.49 14.86 24.40
CA THR A 99 5.77 13.50 24.88
C THR A 99 6.75 12.82 23.91
N PHE A 100 7.89 12.36 24.43
CA PHE A 100 8.98 11.76 23.66
C PHE A 100 9.00 10.24 23.68
N THR A 101 8.59 9.62 24.80
CA THR A 101 8.35 8.19 24.84
C THR A 101 6.97 7.92 24.24
N PRO A 102 6.89 7.21 23.10
CA PRO A 102 5.61 6.98 22.46
C PRO A 102 4.70 6.11 23.32
N ASP A 103 3.43 6.51 23.41
CA ASP A 103 2.36 5.68 23.96
C ASP A 103 1.78 4.79 22.84
N ALA A 104 1.27 3.62 23.22
CA ALA A 104 0.52 2.77 22.30
C ALA A 104 -0.79 3.42 21.88
N PHE A 105 -1.14 3.25 20.60
CA PHE A 105 -2.51 3.51 20.18
C PHE A 105 -3.44 2.39 20.67
N PRO A 106 -4.67 2.73 21.13
CA PRO A 106 -5.23 4.08 21.17
C PRO A 106 -4.75 4.88 22.41
N ASN A 107 -4.39 6.13 22.16
CA ASN A 107 -4.09 7.18 23.11
C ASN A 107 -5.25 8.18 23.16
N ASN A 108 -6.05 8.10 24.22
CA ASN A 108 -7.25 8.92 24.37
C ASN A 108 -6.91 10.42 24.40
N GLU A 109 -7.77 11.24 23.78
CA GLU A 109 -7.81 12.71 23.81
C GLU A 109 -6.87 13.46 22.85
N GLN A 110 -5.99 12.78 22.11
CA GLN A 110 -5.03 13.43 21.21
C GLN A 110 -5.01 12.82 19.80
N PRO A 111 -5.86 13.31 18.88
CA PRO A 111 -5.84 12.90 17.48
C PRO A 111 -4.46 13.14 16.86
N MET A 112 -3.92 12.10 16.23
CA MET A 112 -2.53 12.02 15.76
C MET A 112 -2.41 11.16 14.49
N ILE A 113 -1.53 11.57 13.59
CA ILE A 113 -1.03 10.72 12.50
C ILE A 113 0.49 10.67 12.63
N ALA A 114 1.03 9.47 12.83
CA ALA A 114 2.42 9.24 13.17
C ALA A 114 3.05 8.26 12.17
N PRO A 115 3.75 8.72 11.11
CA PRO A 115 4.58 7.80 10.34
C PRO A 115 5.66 7.17 11.24
N PHE A 116 6.21 7.90 12.20
CA PHE A 116 7.19 7.34 13.12
C PHE A 116 7.29 8.19 14.39
N TRP A 117 6.52 7.86 15.43
CA TRP A 117 6.59 8.58 16.70
C TRP A 117 7.68 8.02 17.61
N GLY A 118 8.75 8.79 17.78
CA GLY A 118 9.87 8.48 18.65
C GLY A 118 10.57 9.72 19.16
N ASP A 119 11.58 9.53 20.01
CA ASP A 119 12.35 10.57 20.69
C ASP A 119 13.42 11.16 19.74
N VAL A 120 12.94 11.92 18.77
CA VAL A 120 13.71 12.53 17.67
C VAL A 120 14.46 13.74 18.20
N ASP A 121 15.73 13.86 17.84
CA ASP A 121 16.53 15.04 18.18
C ASP A 121 17.20 15.62 16.93
N THR A 122 16.85 16.86 16.59
CA THR A 122 17.39 17.58 15.43
C THR A 122 18.44 18.64 15.82
N ARG A 123 18.86 18.69 17.09
CA ARG A 123 19.87 19.64 17.59
C ARG A 123 21.30 19.22 17.24
N CYS A 124 21.51 17.96 16.85
CA CYS A 124 22.83 17.45 16.54
C CYS A 124 23.44 18.15 15.30
N GLY A 125 24.76 18.33 15.30
CA GLY A 125 25.43 19.15 14.28
C GLY A 125 25.36 18.59 12.85
N ASP A 126 25.23 17.27 12.73
CA ASP A 126 25.14 16.55 11.46
C ASP A 126 23.70 16.06 11.16
N CYS A 127 22.71 16.44 11.99
CA CYS A 127 21.30 16.11 11.76
C CYS A 127 20.74 16.93 10.62
N GLY A 128 19.76 16.36 9.91
CA GLY A 128 18.88 17.11 9.03
C GLY A 128 17.79 17.84 9.82
N GLY A 129 16.55 17.78 9.32
CA GLY A 129 15.46 18.54 9.90
C GLY A 129 14.10 18.17 9.36
N VAL A 130 13.08 18.90 9.85
CA VAL A 130 11.68 18.66 9.51
C VAL A 130 11.20 19.69 8.49
N PHE A 131 10.71 19.22 7.36
CA PHE A 131 10.29 20.04 6.23
C PHE A 131 8.81 19.83 5.90
N ILE A 132 8.20 20.85 5.33
CA ILE A 132 6.84 20.81 4.80
C ILE A 132 6.82 21.39 3.38
N GLY A 133 6.12 20.72 2.47
CA GLY A 133 5.94 21.20 1.12
C GLY A 133 4.75 20.54 0.43
N SER A 134 4.48 20.99 -0.80
CA SER A 134 3.37 20.51 -1.61
C SER A 134 3.89 20.22 -3.02
N PRO A 135 3.95 18.93 -3.43
CA PRO A 135 4.37 18.55 -4.77
C PRO A 135 3.39 18.97 -5.88
N ASN A 136 2.11 19.07 -5.55
CA ASN A 136 1.01 19.45 -6.43
C ASN A 136 -0.17 19.97 -5.58
N GLU A 137 -1.25 20.41 -6.23
CA GLU A 137 -2.39 21.03 -5.56
C GLU A 137 -3.11 20.12 -4.56
N ASP A 138 -3.07 18.80 -4.73
CA ASP A 138 -3.80 17.89 -3.84
C ASP A 138 -2.91 17.29 -2.76
N THR A 139 -1.59 17.50 -2.81
CA THR A 139 -0.64 16.76 -1.98
C THR A 139 0.12 17.67 -1.03
N LEU A 140 0.08 17.35 0.26
CA LEU A 140 0.92 17.92 1.29
C LEU A 140 1.90 16.86 1.82
N VAL A 141 3.17 17.21 1.95
CA VAL A 141 4.23 16.32 2.43
C VAL A 141 4.93 16.95 3.63
N VAL A 142 5.04 16.18 4.71
CA VAL A 142 5.93 16.47 5.85
C VAL A 142 7.07 15.46 5.81
N THR A 143 8.31 15.94 5.75
CA THR A 143 9.50 15.10 5.69
C THR A 143 10.34 15.29 6.95
N TRP A 144 10.61 14.20 7.66
CA TRP A 144 11.68 14.13 8.66
C TRP A 144 12.89 13.56 7.93
N ASN A 145 13.83 14.42 7.55
CA ASN A 145 14.99 14.03 6.76
C ASN A 145 16.25 13.98 7.63
N ASP A 146 16.95 12.85 7.60
CA ASP A 146 18.20 12.59 8.33
C ASP A 146 18.10 12.97 9.81
N VAL A 147 16.98 12.63 10.45
CA VAL A 147 16.75 13.00 11.85
C VAL A 147 17.44 12.02 12.79
N GLY A 148 18.08 12.58 13.81
CA GLY A 148 18.75 11.85 14.87
C GLY A 148 17.81 11.43 15.99
N TYR A 149 18.39 10.84 17.04
CA TYR A 149 17.69 10.46 18.26
C TYR A 149 18.35 11.09 19.48
N TYR A 150 17.57 11.29 20.53
CA TYR A 150 18.06 11.87 21.78
C TYR A 150 19.21 11.05 22.40
N ASP A 151 20.27 11.65 22.96
CA ASP A 151 20.59 13.10 23.09
C ASP A 151 21.63 13.54 22.05
N GLN A 152 21.18 14.19 20.97
CA GLN A 152 22.00 14.70 19.88
C GLN A 152 22.81 13.63 19.13
N ASN A 153 22.29 12.40 19.03
CA ASN A 153 22.91 11.35 18.25
C ASN A 153 22.55 11.48 16.76
N SER A 154 23.55 11.40 15.89
CA SER A 154 23.43 11.59 14.44
C SER A 154 23.78 10.33 13.63
N ASN A 155 24.00 9.21 14.30
CA ASN A 155 24.41 7.97 13.66
C ASN A 155 23.89 6.76 14.46
N PRO A 156 22.94 6.00 13.91
CA PRO A 156 22.30 6.21 12.60
C PRO A 156 21.26 7.35 12.62
N THR A 157 20.72 7.70 11.45
CA THR A 157 19.61 8.64 11.25
C THR A 157 18.40 7.93 10.66
N ASN A 158 17.23 8.57 10.74
CA ASN A 158 16.02 8.12 10.06
C ASN A 158 15.57 9.15 9.02
N THR A 159 15.02 8.67 7.90
CA THR A 159 14.37 9.49 6.88
C THR A 159 13.02 8.91 6.48
N PHE A 160 11.96 9.69 6.71
CA PHE A 160 10.58 9.28 6.45
C PHE A 160 9.65 10.47 6.14
N GLN A 161 8.52 10.16 5.52
CA GLN A 161 7.50 11.14 5.12
C GLN A 161 6.11 10.75 5.59
N LEU A 162 5.35 11.78 5.95
CA LEU A 162 3.90 11.77 5.96
C LEU A 162 3.42 12.52 4.72
N VAL A 163 2.56 11.89 3.94
CA VAL A 163 1.87 12.50 2.80
C VAL A 163 0.38 12.53 3.11
N LEU A 164 -0.23 13.70 2.99
CA LEU A 164 -1.67 13.87 2.99
C LEU A 164 -2.09 14.20 1.56
N ILE A 165 -3.09 13.50 1.05
CA ILE A 165 -3.61 13.69 -0.31
C ILE A 165 -5.08 14.07 -0.18
N ASP A 166 -5.45 15.26 -0.64
CA ASP A 166 -6.83 15.70 -0.68
C ASP A 166 -7.63 14.79 -1.60
N ARG A 167 -8.80 14.39 -1.12
CA ARG A 167 -9.76 13.56 -1.87
C ARG A 167 -11.14 14.20 -1.89
N GLU A 168 -11.20 15.54 -2.02
CA GLU A 168 -12.47 16.25 -2.16
C GLU A 168 -13.30 15.73 -3.35
N ASP A 169 -12.64 15.13 -4.35
CA ASP A 169 -13.26 14.39 -5.46
C ASP A 169 -14.21 13.27 -5.00
N THR A 170 -13.98 12.72 -3.80
CA THR A 170 -14.79 11.66 -3.18
C THR A 170 -15.72 12.16 -2.06
N GLY A 171 -15.55 13.38 -1.56
CA GLY A 171 -16.35 13.92 -0.46
C GLY A 171 -15.60 15.00 0.33
N ALA A 172 -16.35 15.94 0.92
CA ALA A 172 -15.75 17.10 1.59
C ALA A 172 -14.92 16.68 2.82
N GLY A 173 -13.64 17.07 2.83
CA GLY A 173 -12.69 16.74 3.89
C GLY A 173 -12.14 15.31 3.82
N ASN A 174 -12.47 14.55 2.79
CA ASN A 174 -11.87 13.23 2.56
C ASN A 174 -10.40 13.39 2.18
N PHE A 175 -9.57 12.47 2.63
CA PHE A 175 -8.14 12.50 2.32
C PHE A 175 -7.53 11.10 2.39
N ASP A 176 -6.42 10.89 1.69
CA ASP A 176 -5.55 9.75 1.89
C ASP A 176 -4.35 10.14 2.73
N VAL A 177 -3.84 9.16 3.47
CA VAL A 177 -2.60 9.24 4.22
C VAL A 177 -1.63 8.26 3.59
N GLU A 178 -0.38 8.67 3.37
CA GLU A 178 0.67 7.76 2.96
C GLU A 178 1.93 7.98 3.82
N PHE A 179 2.52 6.89 4.30
CA PHE A 179 3.83 6.89 4.95
C PHE A 179 4.85 6.35 3.98
N ARG A 180 5.98 7.05 3.82
CA ARG A 180 7.09 6.63 2.96
C ARG A 180 8.37 6.59 3.78
N TYR A 181 9.07 5.49 3.79
CA TYR A 181 10.30 5.28 4.54
C TYR A 181 11.45 5.01 3.58
N GLU A 182 12.57 5.74 3.73
CA GLU A 182 13.76 5.51 2.92
C GLU A 182 14.86 4.78 3.67
N ASP A 183 15.14 5.21 4.91
CA ASP A 183 16.17 4.63 5.76
C ASP A 183 15.73 4.75 7.22
N ILE A 184 15.63 3.63 7.93
CA ILE A 184 15.26 3.56 9.35
C ILE A 184 16.39 2.87 10.12
N GLY A 185 17.36 3.66 10.56
CA GLY A 185 18.51 3.15 11.27
C GLY A 185 18.34 3.06 12.80
N TRP A 186 17.39 3.76 13.40
CA TRP A 186 17.13 3.71 14.84
C TRP A 186 15.64 3.54 15.16
N THR A 187 15.34 2.92 16.31
CA THR A 187 13.96 2.58 16.72
C THR A 187 13.50 3.23 18.02
N SER A 188 14.41 3.68 18.89
CA SER A 188 14.09 4.32 20.17
C SER A 188 15.15 5.37 20.54
N GLY A 189 14.77 6.46 21.19
CA GLY A 189 15.74 7.36 21.84
C GLY A 189 16.20 6.85 23.20
N GLU A 190 17.35 7.37 23.66
CA GLU A 190 18.00 6.89 24.88
C GLU A 190 17.16 7.14 26.14
N ALA A 191 16.40 8.24 26.19
CA ALA A 191 15.56 8.59 27.34
C ALA A 191 14.28 7.74 27.41
N SER A 192 13.89 7.10 26.32
CA SER A 192 12.69 6.28 26.22
C SER A 192 12.85 4.87 26.80
N SER A 193 13.95 4.59 27.51
CA SER A 193 14.20 3.29 28.17
C SER A 193 14.12 2.09 27.21
N GLY A 194 14.40 2.31 25.92
CA GLY A 194 14.31 1.30 24.87
C GLY A 194 12.89 1.01 24.36
N VAL A 195 11.89 1.83 24.69
CA VAL A 195 10.56 1.76 24.07
C VAL A 195 10.68 2.14 22.58
N PRO A 196 10.39 1.22 21.65
CA PRO A 196 10.48 1.50 20.21
C PRO A 196 9.37 2.44 19.73
N ALA A 197 9.57 3.02 18.56
CA ALA A 197 8.64 3.97 17.94
C ALA A 197 7.24 3.41 17.70
N GLN A 198 6.24 4.28 17.77
CA GLN A 198 4.86 4.00 17.40
C GLN A 198 4.59 4.55 15.99
N ALA A 199 4.10 3.72 15.07
CA ALA A 199 3.70 4.15 13.73
C ALA A 199 2.23 3.81 13.47
N GLY A 200 1.49 4.70 12.79
CA GLY A 200 0.06 4.55 12.56
C GLY A 200 -0.72 5.86 12.66
N TYR A 201 -2.01 5.76 12.97
CA TYR A 201 -2.87 6.90 13.23
C TYR A 201 -3.83 6.60 14.37
N ASP A 202 -4.34 7.65 15.00
CA ASP A 202 -5.27 7.58 16.12
C ASP A 202 -6.17 8.81 16.13
N ALA A 203 -7.49 8.61 16.12
CA ALA A 203 -8.48 9.68 16.18
C ALA A 203 -8.57 10.35 17.56
N GLY A 204 -8.00 9.74 18.60
CA GLY A 204 -8.07 10.22 19.97
C GLY A 204 -9.44 10.02 20.63
N ASP A 205 -10.31 9.20 20.05
CA ASP A 205 -11.64 8.85 20.60
C ASP A 205 -11.66 7.47 21.31
N GLY A 206 -10.54 6.74 21.25
CA GLY A 206 -10.40 5.42 21.87
C GLY A 206 -10.96 4.26 21.04
N GLU A 207 -11.51 4.56 19.86
CA GLU A 207 -12.16 3.58 18.97
C GLU A 207 -11.43 3.54 17.62
N ASN A 208 -11.18 4.70 17.01
CA ASN A 208 -10.68 4.81 15.65
C ASN A 208 -9.15 4.97 15.60
N PHE A 209 -8.42 3.87 15.46
CA PHE A 209 -6.96 3.89 15.36
C PHE A 209 -6.42 2.72 14.53
N PHE A 210 -5.19 2.87 14.04
CA PHE A 210 -4.43 1.81 13.39
C PHE A 210 -2.98 1.87 13.83
N THR A 211 -2.36 0.70 14.01
CA THR A 211 -0.94 0.56 14.34
C THR A 211 -0.26 -0.20 13.23
N VAL A 212 0.81 0.38 12.66
CA VAL A 212 1.63 -0.30 11.66
C VAL A 212 2.32 -1.51 12.31
N PRO A 213 2.32 -2.69 11.67
CA PRO A 213 3.02 -3.87 12.16
C PRO A 213 4.45 -3.58 12.59
N GLY A 214 4.86 -4.14 13.73
CA GLY A 214 6.18 -3.93 14.31
C GLY A 214 6.29 -2.71 15.23
N SER A 215 5.32 -1.79 15.24
CA SER A 215 5.29 -0.64 16.17
C SER A 215 5.44 -1.08 17.63
N GLN A 216 6.19 -0.29 18.40
CA GLN A 216 6.59 -0.58 19.80
C GLN A 216 7.33 -1.91 20.01
N THR A 217 7.84 -2.52 18.94
CA THR A 217 8.71 -3.68 19.00
C THR A 217 10.01 -3.42 18.26
N ALA A 218 10.97 -4.33 18.37
CA ALA A 218 12.22 -4.23 17.62
C ALA A 218 12.01 -4.33 16.09
N ALA A 219 10.89 -4.91 15.64
CA ALA A 219 10.59 -5.08 14.21
C ALA A 219 10.30 -3.78 13.47
N ILE A 220 10.04 -2.67 14.19
CA ILE A 220 9.89 -1.33 13.57
C ILE A 220 11.18 -0.87 12.86
N ALA A 221 12.32 -1.51 13.14
CA ALA A 221 13.58 -1.26 12.43
C ALA A 221 13.49 -1.59 10.93
N ASP A 222 12.64 -2.54 10.55
CA ASP A 222 12.54 -3.04 9.18
C ASP A 222 11.35 -2.40 8.43
N ILE A 223 10.77 -1.30 8.92
CA ILE A 223 9.53 -0.71 8.34
C ILE A 223 9.72 -0.18 6.91
N ASP A 224 10.95 0.18 6.53
CA ASP A 224 11.38 0.58 5.19
C ASP A 224 11.62 -0.60 4.23
N GLU A 225 11.96 -1.78 4.77
CA GLU A 225 12.22 -2.99 3.98
C GLU A 225 11.05 -4.00 3.98
N SER A 226 10.16 -3.89 4.97
CA SER A 226 9.01 -4.77 5.14
C SER A 226 7.95 -4.55 4.07
N ASN A 227 7.25 -5.63 3.72
CA ASN A 227 6.08 -5.53 2.86
C ASN A 227 5.01 -4.68 3.53
N SER A 228 4.41 -3.82 2.73
CA SER A 228 3.38 -2.88 3.15
C SER A 228 2.03 -3.27 2.56
N ASN A 229 0.98 -2.57 2.98
CA ASN A 229 -0.35 -2.69 2.41
C ASN A 229 -0.49 -2.16 0.96
N THR A 230 0.59 -1.66 0.35
CA THR A 230 0.62 -1.27 -1.06
C THR A 230 1.39 -2.25 -1.94
N GLY A 231 1.92 -3.34 -1.37
CA GLY A 231 2.83 -4.26 -2.05
C GLY A 231 4.19 -3.65 -2.40
N THR A 232 4.44 -2.39 -2.04
CA THR A 232 5.72 -1.70 -2.23
C THR A 232 6.39 -1.50 -0.87
N PRO A 233 7.56 -2.11 -0.63
CA PRO A 233 8.28 -1.93 0.63
C PRO A 233 8.47 -0.46 1.01
N GLY A 234 8.29 -0.16 2.29
CA GLY A 234 8.42 1.19 2.83
C GLY A 234 7.32 2.17 2.45
N ILE A 235 6.23 1.74 1.80
CA ILE A 235 5.09 2.61 1.46
C ILE A 235 3.78 2.09 2.07
N TRP A 236 3.23 2.80 3.06
CA TRP A 236 1.94 2.47 3.65
C TRP A 236 0.89 3.49 3.23
N LYS A 237 -0.32 3.06 2.87
CA LYS A 237 -1.40 3.97 2.45
C LYS A 237 -2.71 3.68 3.17
N PHE A 238 -3.41 4.72 3.61
CA PHE A 238 -4.71 4.64 4.27
C PHE A 238 -5.66 5.61 3.60
N ALA A 239 -6.86 5.15 3.26
CA ALA A 239 -7.93 6.03 2.84
C ALA A 239 -8.74 6.46 4.07
N ILE A 240 -9.12 7.74 4.12
CA ILE A 240 -10.01 8.27 5.14
C ILE A 240 -11.14 8.98 4.40
N ARG A 241 -12.32 8.36 4.44
CA ARG A 241 -13.52 8.80 3.71
C ARG A 241 -14.61 9.09 4.70
N ASP A 242 -15.29 10.21 4.54
CA ASP A 242 -16.40 10.70 5.35
C ASP A 242 -16.15 10.63 6.88
N GLY A 243 -14.89 10.57 7.31
CA GLY A 243 -14.53 10.38 8.70
C GLY A 243 -14.85 8.98 9.23
N VAL A 244 -14.58 7.95 8.42
CA VAL A 244 -14.96 6.55 8.67
C VAL A 244 -13.72 5.65 8.54
N LEU A 245 -13.62 4.59 9.37
CA LEU A 245 -12.48 3.65 9.35
C LEU A 245 -12.26 3.02 7.97
N PRO A 246 -11.00 2.74 7.59
CA PRO A 246 -10.74 1.68 6.65
C PRO A 246 -11.49 0.45 7.11
N GLY A 247 -12.39 -0.04 6.26
CA GLY A 247 -13.27 -1.16 6.50
C GLY A 247 -14.71 -0.87 6.76
N GLU A 248 -15.16 0.36 6.85
CA GLU A 248 -16.58 0.63 7.09
C GLU A 248 -17.38 0.87 5.79
N ASN A 249 -16.72 1.09 4.66
CA ASN A 249 -17.40 1.16 3.35
C ASN A 249 -16.51 0.66 2.18
N PRO A 250 -17.10 0.31 1.03
CA PRO A 250 -16.36 -0.24 -0.12
C PRO A 250 -15.30 0.69 -0.72
N GLU A 251 -15.46 2.00 -0.57
CA GLU A 251 -14.54 3.02 -1.10
C GLU A 251 -13.38 3.32 -0.12
N ASN A 252 -13.40 2.69 1.06
CA ASN A 252 -12.37 2.74 2.07
C ASN A 252 -12.23 1.38 2.77
N PRO A 253 -11.68 0.34 2.13
CA PRO A 253 -11.57 -1.00 2.72
C PRO A 253 -10.32 -1.19 3.59
N ILE A 254 -10.32 -2.19 4.47
CA ILE A 254 -9.10 -2.64 5.19
C ILE A 254 -8.23 -3.44 4.24
N LEU A 255 -6.96 -3.06 4.18
CA LEU A 255 -5.93 -3.75 3.40
C LEU A 255 -5.21 -4.81 4.26
N PRO A 256 -4.69 -5.90 3.66
CA PRO A 256 -4.04 -6.96 4.41
C PRO A 256 -2.71 -6.50 5.04
N ILE A 257 -2.46 -7.02 6.23
CA ILE A 257 -1.16 -7.06 6.90
C ILE A 257 -0.35 -8.18 6.27
N VAL A 258 0.84 -7.82 5.77
CA VAL A 258 1.79 -8.79 5.23
C VAL A 258 2.80 -9.13 6.29
N ASN A 259 2.87 -10.42 6.66
CA ASN A 259 3.90 -10.89 7.57
C ASN A 259 5.27 -10.91 6.85
N PRO A 260 6.29 -10.18 7.32
CA PRO A 260 7.60 -10.14 6.67
C PRO A 260 8.33 -11.50 6.71
N GLU A 261 7.99 -12.40 7.63
CA GLU A 261 8.53 -13.76 7.69
C GLU A 261 7.78 -14.76 6.80
N THR A 262 6.50 -14.48 6.47
CA THR A 262 5.65 -15.28 5.58
C THR A 262 4.86 -14.40 4.60
N PRO A 263 5.53 -13.80 3.59
CA PRO A 263 4.96 -12.75 2.74
C PRO A 263 3.84 -13.19 1.79
N THR A 264 3.42 -14.46 1.85
CA THR A 264 2.29 -15.03 1.09
C THR A 264 1.03 -15.20 1.95
N ASP A 265 1.12 -14.98 3.26
CA ASP A 265 -0.01 -15.05 4.17
C ASP A 265 -0.64 -13.65 4.28
N TYR A 266 -1.90 -13.52 3.88
CA TYR A 266 -2.69 -12.31 4.06
C TYR A 266 -3.38 -12.38 5.42
N GLU A 267 -3.00 -11.50 6.35
CA GLU A 267 -3.61 -11.40 7.67
C GLU A 267 -4.36 -10.07 7.77
N PHE A 268 -5.56 -10.04 8.36
CA PHE A 268 -6.30 -8.79 8.60
C PHE A 268 -6.48 -8.64 10.11
N GLU A 269 -6.05 -7.51 10.68
CA GLU A 269 -6.22 -7.21 12.11
C GLU A 269 -7.17 -6.01 12.26
N PHE A 270 -8.35 -6.24 12.85
CA PHE A 270 -9.31 -5.22 13.21
C PHE A 270 -10.18 -5.69 14.39
N SER A 271 -10.74 -4.76 15.15
CA SER A 271 -11.68 -5.06 16.24
C SER A 271 -13.11 -5.06 15.70
N ILE A 272 -13.95 -5.98 16.17
CA ILE A 272 -15.39 -6.02 15.85
C ILE A 272 -16.14 -5.61 17.11
N ASP A 273 -16.71 -4.40 17.10
CA ASP A 273 -17.45 -3.85 18.24
C ASP A 273 -18.94 -4.22 18.19
N ASP A 274 -19.50 -4.44 17.00
CA ASP A 274 -20.84 -4.98 16.77
C ASP A 274 -20.81 -6.17 15.77
N PRO A 275 -21.26 -7.38 16.15
CA PRO A 275 -21.27 -8.53 15.25
C PRO A 275 -22.23 -8.41 14.06
N ASP A 276 -23.13 -7.41 14.06
CA ASP A 276 -24.01 -7.10 12.92
C ASP A 276 -23.40 -6.03 11.97
N GLU A 277 -22.20 -5.52 12.27
CA GLU A 277 -21.48 -4.53 11.47
C GLU A 277 -20.78 -5.17 10.26
N LEU A 278 -20.95 -4.54 9.10
CA LEU A 278 -20.34 -4.95 7.84
C LEU A 278 -18.94 -4.33 7.73
N VAL A 279 -17.91 -5.17 7.79
CA VAL A 279 -16.52 -4.77 7.57
C VAL A 279 -16.09 -5.11 6.14
N PHE A 280 -15.61 -4.10 5.41
CA PHE A 280 -15.12 -4.15 4.04
C PHE A 280 -13.61 -4.38 4.04
N ILE A 281 -13.16 -5.49 3.48
CA ILE A 281 -11.72 -5.81 3.33
C ILE A 281 -11.40 -5.88 1.83
N ASP A 282 -10.20 -5.49 1.43
CA ASP A 282 -9.77 -5.44 0.02
C ASP A 282 -8.50 -6.26 -0.21
N PRO A 283 -8.62 -7.48 -0.76
CA PRO A 283 -7.51 -8.31 -1.23
C PRO A 283 -7.28 -8.20 -2.76
N ASP A 284 -6.06 -8.52 -3.25
CA ASP A 284 -5.73 -8.58 -4.70
C ASP A 284 -6.63 -9.53 -5.52
N VAL A 285 -6.97 -9.21 -6.78
CA VAL A 285 -7.87 -10.01 -7.66
C VAL A 285 -7.25 -11.30 -8.25
N ALA A 286 -8.06 -12.37 -8.36
CA ALA A 286 -7.69 -13.70 -8.88
C ALA A 286 -7.84 -13.83 -10.42
N VAL A 287 -6.81 -14.39 -11.08
CA VAL A 287 -6.77 -14.76 -12.52
C VAL A 287 -6.76 -16.28 -12.78
N GLY A 288 -6.78 -17.08 -11.71
CA GLY A 288 -6.77 -18.54 -11.78
C GLY A 288 -6.79 -19.19 -10.39
N TYR A 289 -6.80 -20.53 -10.34
CA TYR A 289 -6.79 -21.30 -9.09
C TYR A 289 -5.96 -22.59 -9.21
N ASP A 290 -5.21 -22.92 -8.16
CA ASP A 290 -4.52 -24.20 -7.96
C ASP A 290 -5.31 -25.09 -7.01
N TYR A 291 -5.60 -26.32 -7.44
CA TYR A 291 -6.27 -27.32 -6.62
C TYR A 291 -5.27 -28.42 -6.27
N ILE A 292 -5.01 -28.63 -4.96
CA ILE A 292 -3.98 -29.56 -4.48
C ILE A 292 -4.54 -30.45 -3.37
N VAL A 293 -4.51 -31.77 -3.57
CA VAL A 293 -4.85 -32.79 -2.57
C VAL A 293 -3.64 -33.06 -1.68
N ASN A 294 -3.71 -32.65 -0.42
CA ASN A 294 -2.66 -32.87 0.58
C ASN A 294 -2.70 -34.28 1.17
N SER A 295 -3.90 -34.86 1.28
CA SER A 295 -4.12 -36.27 1.66
C SER A 295 -5.56 -36.72 1.37
N GLY A 296 -5.76 -37.92 0.85
CA GLY A 296 -7.10 -38.48 0.59
C GLY A 296 -7.22 -39.14 -0.79
N PRO A 297 -8.46 -39.40 -1.27
CA PRO A 297 -8.72 -39.83 -2.65
C PRO A 297 -8.40 -38.73 -3.66
N ASN A 298 -8.06 -39.11 -4.89
CA ASN A 298 -7.69 -38.19 -5.97
C ASN A 298 -8.93 -37.65 -6.70
N ILE A 299 -8.76 -36.52 -7.37
CA ILE A 299 -9.83 -35.79 -8.08
C ILE A 299 -10.10 -36.50 -9.42
N ALA A 300 -11.36 -36.82 -9.69
CA ALA A 300 -11.80 -37.58 -10.87
C ALA A 300 -12.47 -36.71 -11.95
N SER A 301 -13.18 -35.64 -11.55
CA SER A 301 -13.76 -34.65 -12.47
C SER A 301 -13.82 -33.27 -11.83
N VAL A 302 -13.98 -32.25 -12.68
CA VAL A 302 -14.18 -30.85 -12.28
C VAL A 302 -15.33 -30.22 -13.07
N LEU A 303 -16.17 -29.44 -12.39
CA LEU A 303 -17.24 -28.61 -12.95
C LEU A 303 -16.95 -27.15 -12.58
N LEU A 304 -16.57 -26.36 -13.57
CA LEU A 304 -16.24 -24.94 -13.39
C LEU A 304 -17.51 -24.06 -13.52
N PRO A 305 -17.58 -22.93 -12.80
CA PRO A 305 -18.74 -22.04 -12.84
C PRO A 305 -18.91 -21.34 -14.20
N GLU A 306 -20.15 -20.93 -14.50
CA GLU A 306 -20.46 -20.01 -15.60
C GLU A 306 -20.46 -18.55 -15.09
N GLY A 307 -20.31 -17.59 -16.00
CA GLY A 307 -20.40 -16.15 -15.71
C GLY A 307 -19.07 -15.40 -15.77
N TYR A 308 -17.99 -16.04 -16.23
CA TYR A 308 -16.65 -15.47 -16.34
C TYR A 308 -16.20 -15.49 -17.80
N ASP A 309 -15.86 -14.33 -18.36
CA ASP A 309 -15.35 -14.16 -19.74
C ASP A 309 -16.18 -14.85 -20.84
N ASP A 310 -15.53 -15.68 -21.63
CA ASP A 310 -16.11 -16.54 -22.67
C ASP A 310 -16.55 -17.91 -22.12
N ASN A 311 -16.44 -18.11 -20.80
CA ASN A 311 -16.65 -19.35 -20.07
C ASN A 311 -15.72 -20.49 -20.51
N LEU A 312 -14.52 -20.17 -21.00
CA LEU A 312 -13.46 -21.14 -21.27
C LEU A 312 -12.31 -20.93 -20.29
N PHE A 313 -11.82 -22.03 -19.74
CA PHE A 313 -10.71 -22.00 -18.78
C PHE A 313 -9.60 -22.97 -19.20
N ASP A 314 -8.36 -22.51 -19.08
CA ASP A 314 -7.17 -23.28 -19.48
C ASP A 314 -6.82 -24.31 -18.40
N LEU A 315 -6.71 -25.59 -18.78
CA LEU A 315 -6.30 -26.66 -17.87
C LEU A 315 -4.79 -26.90 -17.89
N PHE A 316 -4.19 -26.82 -16.71
CA PHE A 316 -2.80 -27.21 -16.44
C PHE A 316 -2.75 -28.45 -15.53
N LEU A 317 -1.87 -29.40 -15.85
CA LEU A 317 -1.58 -30.57 -15.01
C LEU A 317 -0.15 -30.53 -14.50
N TRP A 318 0.07 -31.05 -13.31
CA TRP A 318 1.40 -31.10 -12.72
C TRP A 318 2.25 -32.22 -13.34
N ASP A 319 3.50 -31.90 -13.71
CA ASP A 319 4.48 -32.88 -14.18
C ASP A 319 5.53 -33.12 -13.09
N ASP A 320 5.50 -34.30 -12.46
CA ASP A 320 6.45 -34.70 -11.42
C ASP A 320 7.90 -34.83 -11.91
N GLY A 321 8.10 -35.04 -13.22
CA GLY A 321 9.43 -35.13 -13.82
C GLY A 321 10.08 -33.76 -14.01
N LEU A 322 9.28 -32.73 -14.25
CA LEU A 322 9.71 -31.35 -14.45
C LEU A 322 9.55 -30.47 -13.21
N MET A 323 8.79 -30.94 -12.21
CA MET A 323 8.41 -30.16 -11.02
C MET A 323 7.74 -28.83 -11.39
N ASP A 324 6.90 -28.85 -12.42
CA ASP A 324 6.27 -27.65 -12.98
C ASP A 324 4.87 -27.96 -13.54
N TRP A 325 4.08 -26.91 -13.76
CA TRP A 325 2.78 -26.97 -14.40
C TRP A 325 2.91 -27.08 -15.91
N LEU A 326 2.25 -28.07 -16.50
CA LEU A 326 2.18 -28.27 -17.94
C LEU A 326 0.81 -27.89 -18.47
N ASP A 327 0.79 -26.95 -19.42
CA ASP A 327 -0.40 -26.62 -20.21
C ASP A 327 -0.83 -27.85 -21.04
N THR A 328 -2.07 -28.29 -20.86
CA THR A 328 -2.62 -29.43 -21.58
C THR A 328 -3.12 -29.09 -22.98
N GLY A 329 -3.28 -27.79 -23.29
CA GLY A 329 -3.94 -27.28 -24.49
C GLY A 329 -5.43 -27.63 -24.55
N THR A 330 -6.05 -27.90 -23.38
CA THR A 330 -7.47 -28.22 -23.25
C THR A 330 -8.21 -27.08 -22.56
N ASP A 331 -9.25 -26.58 -23.21
CA ASP A 331 -10.13 -25.55 -22.68
C ASP A 331 -11.38 -26.22 -22.07
N ILE A 332 -11.65 -25.97 -20.79
CA ILE A 332 -12.83 -26.48 -20.09
C ILE A 332 -13.94 -25.43 -20.18
N ALA A 333 -15.11 -25.84 -20.66
CA ALA A 333 -16.29 -24.97 -20.70
C ALA A 333 -16.97 -24.91 -19.32
N GLY A 334 -17.21 -23.70 -18.81
CA GLY A 334 -18.04 -23.47 -17.62
C GLY A 334 -19.43 -24.09 -17.76
N GLY A 335 -19.98 -24.60 -16.66
CA GLY A 335 -21.28 -25.29 -16.64
C GLY A 335 -21.26 -26.71 -17.21
N VAL A 336 -20.12 -27.18 -17.71
CA VAL A 336 -19.93 -28.54 -18.24
C VAL A 336 -18.91 -29.29 -17.38
N GLU A 337 -19.27 -30.48 -16.91
CA GLU A 337 -18.36 -31.34 -16.15
C GLU A 337 -17.28 -31.92 -17.08
N TYR A 338 -16.02 -31.83 -16.66
CA TYR A 338 -14.86 -32.38 -17.33
C TYR A 338 -14.30 -33.59 -16.56
N ASP A 339 -14.26 -34.75 -17.21
CA ASP A 339 -13.70 -35.98 -16.65
C ASP A 339 -12.20 -36.10 -16.93
N PHE A 340 -11.38 -36.27 -15.89
CA PHE A 340 -9.96 -36.56 -16.07
C PHE A 340 -9.77 -37.98 -16.62
N THR A 341 -8.82 -38.15 -17.56
CA THR A 341 -8.52 -39.49 -18.13
C THR A 341 -7.96 -40.46 -17.06
N SER A 342 -7.25 -39.90 -16.08
CA SER A 342 -6.80 -40.58 -14.85
C SER A 342 -7.00 -39.62 -13.68
N PRO A 343 -7.40 -40.09 -12.47
CA PRO A 343 -7.54 -39.21 -11.31
C PRO A 343 -6.23 -38.50 -10.96
N VAL A 344 -6.32 -37.22 -10.61
CA VAL A 344 -5.18 -36.34 -10.33
C VAL A 344 -5.15 -35.92 -8.85
N ASP A 345 -3.96 -35.75 -8.28
CA ASP A 345 -3.78 -35.17 -6.95
C ASP A 345 -3.76 -33.63 -7.01
N ARG A 346 -3.46 -33.05 -8.17
CA ARG A 346 -3.51 -31.59 -8.38
C ARG A 346 -3.76 -31.19 -9.83
N PHE A 347 -4.39 -30.04 -10.02
CA PHE A 347 -4.57 -29.37 -11.32
C PHE A 347 -4.66 -27.85 -11.13
N ARG A 348 -4.40 -27.10 -12.19
CA ARG A 348 -4.49 -25.63 -12.21
C ARG A 348 -5.45 -25.18 -13.30
N ILE A 349 -6.23 -24.16 -12.98
CA ILE A 349 -7.16 -23.50 -13.89
C ILE A 349 -6.72 -22.04 -14.05
N MET A 350 -6.51 -21.61 -15.29
CA MET A 350 -6.18 -20.23 -15.67
C MET A 350 -7.22 -19.70 -16.65
N GLY A 351 -7.11 -18.42 -17.01
CA GLY A 351 -7.97 -17.81 -18.04
C GLY A 351 -9.09 -16.93 -17.49
N ILE A 352 -9.06 -16.61 -16.18
CA ILE A 352 -9.97 -15.61 -15.61
C ILE A 352 -9.39 -14.23 -15.92
N ASP A 353 -10.08 -13.45 -16.74
CA ASP A 353 -9.69 -12.09 -17.10
C ASP A 353 -9.81 -11.19 -15.87
N VAL A 354 -8.81 -10.32 -15.72
CA VAL A 354 -8.73 -9.30 -14.67
C VAL A 354 -9.97 -8.38 -14.64
N SER A 355 -10.65 -8.21 -15.76
CA SER A 355 -11.88 -7.42 -15.87
C SER A 355 -13.09 -8.03 -15.16
N ASN A 356 -13.05 -9.32 -14.80
CA ASN A 356 -14.09 -9.92 -13.96
C ASN A 356 -14.00 -9.50 -12.50
N MET A 357 -12.88 -8.89 -12.08
CA MET A 357 -12.63 -8.47 -10.69
C MET A 357 -12.96 -9.59 -9.70
N LEU A 358 -12.51 -10.81 -10.02
CA LEU A 358 -12.84 -11.98 -9.23
C LEU A 358 -12.06 -11.95 -7.92
N GLU A 359 -12.78 -11.70 -6.82
CA GLU A 359 -12.25 -11.77 -5.46
C GLU A 359 -11.64 -13.15 -5.17
N PRO A 360 -10.45 -13.26 -4.57
CA PRO A 360 -9.77 -14.54 -4.28
C PRO A 360 -10.36 -15.25 -3.04
N THR A 361 -11.69 -15.28 -2.90
CA THR A 361 -12.37 -15.94 -1.77
C THR A 361 -12.88 -17.33 -2.14
N PRO A 362 -13.04 -18.27 -1.17
CA PRO A 362 -13.50 -19.63 -1.46
C PRO A 362 -14.90 -19.72 -2.12
N ASP A 363 -15.72 -18.66 -1.97
CA ASP A 363 -17.07 -18.59 -2.53
C ASP A 363 -17.13 -17.89 -3.90
N ALA A 364 -16.01 -17.31 -4.36
CA ALA A 364 -15.95 -16.57 -5.61
C ALA A 364 -15.93 -17.49 -6.84
N PHE A 365 -15.32 -18.67 -6.74
CA PHE A 365 -15.19 -19.60 -7.85
C PHE A 365 -15.69 -21.01 -7.47
N VAL A 366 -17.01 -21.09 -7.33
CA VAL A 366 -17.71 -22.30 -6.88
C VAL A 366 -17.52 -23.45 -7.88
N THR A 367 -16.68 -24.41 -7.48
CA THR A 367 -16.25 -25.52 -8.32
C THR A 367 -16.83 -26.83 -7.80
N GLY A 368 -17.46 -27.61 -8.69
CA GLY A 368 -17.87 -28.98 -8.39
C GLY A 368 -16.70 -29.95 -8.61
N LEU A 369 -16.43 -30.84 -7.67
CA LEU A 369 -15.38 -31.87 -7.79
C LEU A 369 -15.95 -33.25 -7.49
N THR A 370 -15.49 -34.26 -8.23
CA THR A 370 -15.71 -35.67 -7.89
C THR A 370 -14.38 -36.37 -7.56
N PHE A 371 -14.43 -37.52 -6.89
CA PHE A 371 -13.26 -38.24 -6.39
C PHE A 371 -13.30 -39.72 -6.76
N ASP A 372 -12.13 -40.34 -6.90
CA ASP A 372 -11.97 -41.74 -7.32
C ASP A 372 -12.24 -42.78 -6.21
N GLY A 373 -12.50 -42.33 -4.98
CA GLY A 373 -12.79 -43.18 -3.83
C GLY A 373 -13.47 -42.43 -2.68
N SER A 374 -13.98 -43.17 -1.70
CA SER A 374 -14.57 -42.61 -0.48
C SER A 374 -13.52 -42.41 0.62
N GLY A 375 -13.53 -41.27 1.31
CA GLY A 375 -12.63 -41.02 2.44
C GLY A 375 -12.76 -39.61 3.00
N VAL A 376 -11.94 -39.31 4.01
CA VAL A 376 -11.71 -37.92 4.46
C VAL A 376 -10.64 -37.33 3.56
N ILE A 377 -10.90 -36.13 3.02
CA ILE A 377 -9.96 -35.41 2.16
C ILE A 377 -9.49 -34.12 2.84
N ASN A 378 -8.20 -33.81 2.65
CA ASN A 378 -7.59 -32.53 2.95
C ASN A 378 -7.03 -31.98 1.63
N MET A 379 -7.54 -30.83 1.18
CA MET A 379 -7.17 -30.19 -0.07
C MET A 379 -7.15 -28.68 0.06
N ASN A 380 -6.38 -28.02 -0.82
CA ASN A 380 -6.30 -26.57 -0.93
C ASN A 380 -6.85 -26.13 -2.30
N GLN A 381 -7.51 -24.97 -2.32
CA GLN A 381 -7.81 -24.18 -3.51
C GLN A 381 -7.12 -22.83 -3.32
N ASN A 382 -6.00 -22.60 -4.01
CA ASN A 382 -5.23 -21.37 -3.87
C ASN A 382 -5.50 -20.46 -5.07
N ALA A 383 -5.88 -19.21 -4.86
CA ALA A 383 -6.00 -18.24 -5.94
C ALA A 383 -4.63 -17.92 -6.55
N VAL A 384 -4.57 -17.78 -7.86
CA VAL A 384 -3.46 -17.18 -8.60
C VAL A 384 -3.87 -15.75 -8.89
N THR A 385 -3.19 -14.76 -8.33
CA THR A 385 -3.61 -13.34 -8.38
C THR A 385 -2.71 -12.51 -9.30
N VAL A 386 -3.26 -11.40 -9.82
CA VAL A 386 -2.50 -10.37 -10.55
C VAL A 386 -2.92 -9.00 -10.02
N PHE A 387 -1.93 -8.15 -9.73
CA PHE A 387 -2.17 -6.77 -9.31
C PHE A 387 -2.82 -5.96 -10.45
N VAL A 388 -3.97 -5.34 -10.17
CA VAL A 388 -4.65 -4.44 -11.11
C VAL A 388 -4.57 -3.01 -10.57
N PRO A 389 -3.75 -2.12 -11.18
CA PRO A 389 -3.78 -0.71 -10.84
C PRO A 389 -5.04 -0.06 -11.40
N ASP A 390 -5.94 0.34 -10.51
CA ASP A 390 -7.22 1.04 -10.72
C ASP A 390 -8.27 0.34 -11.63
N PRO A 391 -9.54 0.24 -11.20
CA PRO A 391 -10.62 0.07 -12.16
C PRO A 391 -10.76 1.37 -12.93
N THR A 392 -10.48 1.34 -14.24
CA THR A 392 -10.85 2.45 -15.13
C THR A 392 -12.31 2.81 -14.88
N GLN A 393 -12.56 4.05 -14.45
CA GLN A 393 -13.90 4.59 -14.16
C GLN A 393 -14.94 4.01 -15.11
N VAL A 394 -15.90 3.27 -14.55
CA VAL A 394 -17.11 2.88 -15.28
C VAL A 394 -17.80 4.17 -15.72
N PRO A 395 -17.93 4.46 -17.03
CA PRO A 395 -18.62 5.66 -17.45
C PRO A 395 -20.07 5.55 -16.99
N ALA A 396 -20.50 6.47 -16.12
CA ALA A 396 -21.90 6.60 -15.74
C ALA A 396 -22.77 6.60 -17.03
N PRO A 397 -23.89 5.87 -17.06
CA PRO A 397 -24.73 5.78 -18.25
C PRO A 397 -25.11 7.20 -18.67
N SER A 398 -24.75 7.56 -19.90
CA SER A 398 -24.84 8.93 -20.40
C SER A 398 -26.15 9.60 -19.96
N THR A 399 -26.04 10.71 -19.25
CA THR A 399 -27.17 11.57 -18.85
C THR A 399 -28.02 12.01 -20.04
N LEU A 400 -27.51 11.84 -21.27
CA LEU A 400 -28.23 11.98 -22.53
C LEU A 400 -29.42 11.02 -22.67
N PHE A 401 -29.32 9.78 -22.19
CA PHE A 401 -30.43 8.81 -22.26
C PHE A 401 -31.56 9.13 -21.26
N LEU A 402 -31.21 9.62 -20.07
CA LEU A 402 -32.18 10.10 -19.07
C LEU A 402 -32.85 11.41 -19.51
N MET A 403 -32.13 12.34 -20.15
CA MET A 403 -32.73 13.56 -20.70
C MET A 403 -33.64 13.29 -21.92
N LEU A 404 -33.29 12.34 -22.80
CA LEU A 404 -34.15 11.96 -23.93
C LEU A 404 -35.44 11.26 -23.47
N GLY A 405 -35.39 10.46 -22.40
CA GLY A 405 -36.58 9.86 -21.79
C GLY A 405 -37.52 10.88 -21.13
N ALA A 406 -36.97 11.91 -20.48
CA ALA A 406 -37.74 12.99 -19.87
C ALA A 406 -38.41 13.92 -20.91
N LEU A 407 -37.77 14.12 -22.07
CA LEU A 407 -38.36 14.90 -23.17
C LEU A 407 -39.45 14.14 -23.94
N PHE A 408 -39.38 12.81 -24.02
CA PHE A 408 -40.42 12.00 -24.68
C PHE A 408 -41.69 11.85 -23.83
N SER A 409 -41.54 11.75 -22.51
CA SER A 409 -42.68 11.66 -21.56
C SER A 409 -43.47 12.97 -21.47
N THR A 410 -42.80 14.13 -21.57
CA THR A 410 -43.47 15.45 -21.60
C THR A 410 -44.22 15.72 -22.91
N PHE A 411 -43.79 15.16 -24.04
CA PHE A 411 -44.51 15.27 -25.32
C PHE A 411 -45.76 14.37 -25.41
N LEU A 412 -45.74 13.21 -24.77
CA LEU A 412 -46.90 12.30 -24.73
C LEU A 412 -48.01 12.80 -23.80
N LEU A 413 -47.67 13.52 -22.72
CA LEU A 413 -48.64 14.15 -21.82
C LEU A 413 -49.34 15.38 -22.44
N ARG A 414 -48.75 16.02 -23.46
CA ARG A 414 -49.32 17.22 -24.10
C ARG A 414 -50.33 16.92 -25.21
N LYS A 415 -50.45 15.66 -25.66
CA LYS A 415 -51.41 15.23 -26.70
C LYS A 415 -52.75 14.68 -26.15
N ARG A 416 -52.96 14.72 -24.83
CA ARG A 416 -54.24 14.41 -24.18
C ARG A 416 -54.79 15.64 -23.46
N LYS A 417 -55.21 16.64 -24.23
CA LYS A 417 -56.29 17.59 -23.88
C LYS A 417 -57.05 17.97 -25.13
#